data_AF-A0A672UZX2-F1
#
_entry.id   AF-A0A672UZX2-F1
#
_cell.length_a   1.000
_cell.length_b   1.000
_cell.length_c   1.000
_cell.angle_alpha   90.00
_cell.angle_beta   90.00
_cell.angle_gamma   90.00
#
_symmetry.space_group_name_H-M   'P 1'
#
loop_
_entity.id
_entity.type
_entity.pdbx_description
1 polymer ?
#
loop_
_entity_poly.entity_id
_entity_poly.type
_entity_poly.pdbx_seq_one_letter_code
_entity_poly.pdbx_strand_id
1 'polypeptide(L)'
;MGRPQKNATGVSSPRPATTASKTAPAAPPPSASGTQARAAAAGSRSRSTPAARAVGPSRGQGAKPDSSQQRPTASHGARGGAGDQHRASAGSCSTTQKKVPDAKAAASPARPNIKAAASPARPNIKAAASPTRSNPCPQKQQPGDDLSGACGRFLPPLESQDIPRVEEETRGQRSNPKWYEWRKNRITASMAPRIANSKFANGKTDKVPQSYLKAVVNSSPSVQTRAMSWGVYNEKVAVQAYEQLKSQAVGKPVQVEDCGLFIDRDKKWIAASPDGIIKEAATGKALGLLEVKCPYKHRNRTVRDACNDKDFCLKMDGDSYALKKDHAYFTQVQCQLAATGFQQADFVVHTNKETAVVPVKFDSEFWGQTVPKLEKFYTEAVIPHLQGKAGSSAEAREE
;
A
#
# COMPACT_ATOMS: atom_id res chain seq x y z
N MET A 1 -11.84 70.94 -15.26
CA MET A 1 -12.95 71.81 -14.80
C MET A 1 -13.94 70.93 -14.05
N GLY A 2 -14.13 70.98 -12.73
CA GLY A 2 -13.43 71.67 -11.63
C GLY A 2 -13.92 71.10 -10.29
N ARG A 3 -13.11 71.18 -9.22
CA ARG A 3 -13.53 70.76 -7.85
C ARG A 3 -14.47 71.79 -7.21
N PRO A 4 -15.33 71.38 -6.26
CA PRO A 4 -15.17 71.87 -4.88
C PRO A 4 -14.49 70.89 -3.91
N GLN A 5 -14.20 71.34 -2.69
CA GLN A 5 -13.34 70.68 -1.69
C GLN A 5 -13.64 71.23 -0.27
N LYS A 6 -13.12 70.57 0.78
CA LYS A 6 -13.15 70.90 2.24
C LYS A 6 -14.40 70.38 2.97
N ASN A 7 -14.37 69.96 4.24
CA ASN A 7 -13.31 69.71 5.25
C ASN A 7 -13.88 68.62 6.23
N ALA A 8 -13.15 67.62 6.74
CA ALA A 8 -11.99 67.56 7.65
C ALA A 8 -12.36 67.53 9.17
N THR A 9 -11.58 66.76 9.97
CA THR A 9 -11.76 66.37 11.40
C THR A 9 -12.91 65.37 11.66
N GLY A 10 -12.91 64.55 12.75
CA GLY A 10 -11.95 64.44 13.87
C GLY A 10 -11.89 63.03 14.51
N VAL A 11 -11.14 62.88 15.61
CA VAL A 11 -10.75 61.58 16.24
C VAL A 11 -11.61 61.26 17.47
N SER A 12 -11.92 59.97 17.72
CA SER A 12 -12.07 59.40 19.07
C SER A 12 -12.07 57.85 19.11
N SER A 13 -11.66 57.31 20.26
CA SER A 13 -11.45 55.87 20.55
C SER A 13 -12.68 55.19 21.21
N PRO A 14 -12.76 53.84 21.24
CA PRO A 14 -14.00 53.14 21.61
C PRO A 14 -14.18 52.89 23.12
N ARG A 15 -15.44 52.69 23.54
CA ARG A 15 -15.84 52.07 24.82
C ARG A 15 -17.13 51.22 24.64
N PRO A 16 -17.49 50.34 25.60
CA PRO A 16 -17.90 48.99 25.23
C PRO A 16 -19.35 48.61 25.57
N ALA A 17 -19.81 47.52 24.94
CA ALA A 17 -21.03 46.80 25.33
C ALA A 17 -20.70 45.35 25.72
N THR A 18 -20.70 45.12 27.03
CA THR A 18 -21.38 44.01 27.74
C THR A 18 -21.24 42.56 27.26
N THR A 19 -20.75 41.71 28.17
CA THR A 19 -20.77 40.24 28.10
C THR A 19 -22.18 39.64 28.12
N ALA A 20 -22.41 38.62 27.29
CA ALA A 20 -23.52 37.67 27.42
C ALA A 20 -22.98 36.22 27.45
N SER A 21 -23.66 35.34 28.18
CA SER A 21 -23.10 34.06 28.65
C SER A 21 -23.12 32.92 27.63
N LYS A 22 -22.20 31.95 27.82
CA LYS A 22 -22.19 30.67 27.11
C LYS A 22 -23.42 29.83 27.46
N THR A 23 -24.04 29.21 26.46
CA THR A 23 -24.93 28.04 26.62
C THR A 23 -24.50 26.98 25.60
N ALA A 24 -24.33 25.73 26.02
CA ALA A 24 -23.94 24.62 25.14
C ALA A 24 -25.19 23.88 24.62
N PRO A 25 -25.17 23.35 23.37
CA PRO A 25 -26.24 22.49 22.88
C PRO A 25 -26.23 21.13 23.60
N ALA A 26 -27.42 20.59 23.87
CA ALA A 26 -27.60 19.35 24.63
C ALA A 26 -27.33 18.08 23.80
N ALA A 27 -26.98 16.99 24.49
CA ALA A 27 -26.84 15.66 23.90
C ALA A 27 -28.20 14.93 23.77
N PRO A 28 -28.37 14.02 22.79
CA PRO A 28 -29.58 13.21 22.66
C PRO A 28 -29.70 12.15 23.77
N PRO A 29 -30.92 11.72 24.13
CA PRO A 29 -31.16 10.78 25.23
C PRO A 29 -30.83 9.32 24.87
N PRO A 30 -30.42 8.49 25.84
CA PRO A 30 -30.23 7.05 25.64
C PRO A 30 -31.57 6.30 25.63
N SER A 31 -31.75 5.40 24.67
CA SER A 31 -32.89 4.48 24.65
C SER A 31 -32.73 3.38 25.71
N ALA A 32 -33.74 3.19 26.55
CA ALA A 32 -33.74 2.15 27.57
C ALA A 32 -34.10 0.77 27.00
N SER A 33 -33.46 -0.28 27.51
CA SER A 33 -33.92 -1.67 27.44
C SER A 33 -33.31 -2.40 28.61
N GLY A 34 -34.09 -2.55 29.69
CA GLY A 34 -33.64 -3.15 30.93
C GLY A 34 -34.26 -4.52 31.15
N THR A 35 -33.44 -5.49 31.56
CA THR A 35 -33.91 -6.80 32.04
C THR A 35 -33.13 -7.14 33.31
N GLN A 36 -33.83 -7.21 34.44
CA GLN A 36 -33.30 -7.80 35.68
C GLN A 36 -33.37 -9.35 35.54
N ALA A 37 -32.70 -10.18 36.34
CA ALA A 37 -32.10 -9.93 37.65
C ALA A 37 -30.99 -10.96 37.99
N ARG A 38 -30.47 -10.79 39.21
CA ARG A 38 -30.07 -11.83 40.18
C ARG A 38 -28.57 -12.09 40.33
N ALA A 39 -28.01 -11.51 41.40
CA ALA A 39 -26.72 -11.90 41.96
C ALA A 39 -26.83 -13.19 42.79
N ALA A 40 -25.74 -13.96 42.80
CA ALA A 40 -25.40 -14.96 43.81
C ALA A 40 -23.89 -14.84 44.07
N ALA A 41 -23.44 -15.21 45.27
CA ALA A 41 -22.13 -14.78 45.79
C ALA A 41 -21.10 -15.92 45.91
N ALA A 42 -19.87 -15.50 46.24
CA ALA A 42 -18.77 -16.27 46.81
C ALA A 42 -17.97 -17.23 45.90
N GLY A 43 -16.66 -17.30 46.19
CA GLY A 43 -16.06 -18.62 46.42
C GLY A 43 -14.72 -18.90 45.74
N SER A 44 -13.62 -18.60 46.44
CA SER A 44 -12.39 -19.42 46.53
C SER A 44 -11.81 -20.14 45.29
N ARG A 45 -10.56 -19.79 44.98
CA ARG A 45 -9.58 -20.60 44.23
C ARG A 45 -9.53 -22.07 44.70
N SER A 46 -9.14 -22.98 43.81
CA SER A 46 -8.40 -24.21 44.18
C SER A 46 -7.46 -24.67 43.07
N ARG A 47 -6.41 -25.42 43.43
CA ARG A 47 -5.32 -25.83 42.53
C ARG A 47 -5.45 -27.30 42.08
N SER A 48 -4.94 -27.52 40.88
CA SER A 48 -4.46 -28.76 40.28
C SER A 48 -3.83 -29.82 41.25
N THR A 49 -4.34 -31.07 41.19
CA THR A 49 -3.61 -32.37 40.97
C THR A 49 -2.40 -32.79 41.83
N PRO A 50 -1.90 -34.06 41.76
CA PRO A 50 -2.54 -35.37 41.53
C PRO A 50 -2.07 -36.49 42.51
N ALA A 51 -2.73 -37.67 42.51
CA ALA A 51 -2.15 -39.03 42.71
C ALA A 51 -3.26 -40.10 42.82
N ALA A 52 -3.03 -41.42 42.70
CA ALA A 52 -2.17 -42.22 41.81
C ALA A 52 -2.45 -43.73 42.03
N ARG A 53 -2.50 -44.55 40.95
CA ARG A 53 -2.46 -46.05 40.96
C ARG A 53 -3.63 -46.77 41.67
N ALA A 54 -3.93 -48.06 41.43
CA ALA A 54 -3.70 -48.98 40.30
C ALA A 54 -4.58 -50.25 40.47
N VAL A 55 -4.39 -51.25 39.58
CA VAL A 55 -4.88 -52.65 39.67
C VAL A 55 -6.35 -52.89 39.23
N GLY A 56 -6.57 -53.94 38.43
CA GLY A 56 -7.88 -54.49 38.02
C GLY A 56 -8.10 -55.88 38.62
N PRO A 57 -8.68 -56.89 37.91
CA PRO A 57 -9.20 -56.89 36.54
C PRO A 57 -10.55 -57.64 36.36
N SER A 58 -10.91 -57.86 35.08
CA SER A 58 -11.68 -59.02 34.54
C SER A 58 -13.19 -58.93 34.31
N ARG A 59 -13.63 -59.64 33.25
CA ARG A 59 -14.99 -60.07 32.84
C ARG A 59 -16.04 -58.96 32.60
N GLY A 60 -16.76 -58.93 31.48
CA GLY A 60 -16.73 -59.74 30.24
C GLY A 60 -18.07 -59.68 29.49
N GLN A 61 -18.11 -60.18 28.23
CA GLN A 61 -19.30 -60.30 27.35
C GLN A 61 -19.87 -58.94 26.85
N GLY A 62 -20.43 -58.81 25.63
CA GLY A 62 -20.55 -59.74 24.49
C GLY A 62 -21.22 -59.07 23.27
N ALA A 63 -21.38 -59.83 22.16
CA ALA A 63 -22.22 -59.55 20.97
C ALA A 63 -21.95 -58.31 20.06
N LYS A 64 -21.38 -58.58 18.88
CA LYS A 64 -21.78 -58.04 17.54
C LYS A 64 -22.97 -58.89 17.01
N PRO A 65 -23.70 -58.63 15.88
CA PRO A 65 -23.41 -57.87 14.62
C PRO A 65 -24.32 -56.62 14.38
N ASP A 66 -24.16 -55.72 13.38
CA ASP A 66 -24.13 -55.84 11.89
C ASP A 66 -25.50 -56.25 11.30
N SER A 67 -26.10 -55.71 10.20
CA SER A 67 -25.89 -54.55 9.30
C SER A 67 -27.09 -54.42 8.30
N SER A 68 -27.07 -53.39 7.43
CA SER A 68 -27.71 -53.29 6.08
C SER A 68 -29.15 -52.75 5.86
N GLN A 69 -29.20 -51.68 5.05
CA GLN A 69 -30.11 -51.30 3.94
C GLN A 69 -31.62 -51.64 3.92
N GLN A 70 -32.48 -50.65 3.58
CA GLN A 70 -33.07 -50.48 2.23
C GLN A 70 -33.89 -49.16 2.06
N ARG A 71 -34.42 -48.88 0.85
CA ARG A 71 -35.14 -47.65 0.41
C ARG A 71 -36.21 -48.03 -0.68
N PRO A 72 -36.98 -47.10 -1.29
CA PRO A 72 -38.36 -46.72 -0.97
C PRO A 72 -39.43 -47.10 -2.03
N THR A 73 -40.70 -46.77 -1.74
CA THR A 73 -41.83 -46.59 -2.70
C THR A 73 -42.38 -45.14 -2.55
N ALA A 74 -42.94 -44.41 -3.53
CA ALA A 74 -43.87 -44.67 -4.66
C ALA A 74 -45.33 -44.93 -4.20
N SER A 75 -46.41 -44.39 -4.79
CA SER A 75 -46.63 -43.45 -5.93
C SER A 75 -48.01 -42.74 -5.78
N HIS A 76 -48.30 -41.56 -6.35
CA HIS A 76 -48.99 -41.26 -7.64
C HIS A 76 -49.24 -39.71 -7.70
N GLY A 77 -49.55 -38.98 -8.78
CA GLY A 77 -50.07 -39.27 -10.14
C GLY A 77 -51.47 -38.61 -10.31
N ALA A 78 -51.92 -38.00 -11.42
CA ALA A 78 -51.36 -37.59 -12.73
C ALA A 78 -52.30 -36.45 -13.30
N ARG A 79 -52.51 -36.07 -14.60
CA ARG A 79 -52.12 -36.53 -15.96
C ARG A 79 -52.46 -35.45 -17.03
N GLY A 80 -51.66 -35.29 -18.10
CA GLY A 80 -52.07 -34.74 -19.43
C GLY A 80 -51.78 -33.24 -19.70
N GLY A 81 -51.52 -32.78 -20.94
CA GLY A 81 -51.40 -33.43 -22.28
C GLY A 81 -52.09 -32.56 -23.37
N ALA A 82 -51.66 -32.43 -24.64
CA ALA A 82 -50.56 -32.96 -25.48
C ALA A 82 -49.80 -31.77 -26.16
N GLY A 83 -48.87 -31.81 -27.14
CA GLY A 83 -48.55 -32.67 -28.31
C GLY A 83 -48.19 -31.73 -29.51
N ASP A 84 -47.46 -32.07 -30.58
CA ASP A 84 -46.72 -33.29 -30.94
C ASP A 84 -45.76 -33.08 -32.17
N GLN A 85 -44.74 -33.94 -32.36
CA GLN A 85 -43.87 -34.19 -33.58
C GLN A 85 -42.97 -33.05 -34.14
N HIS A 86 -41.88 -33.22 -34.93
CA HIS A 86 -41.17 -34.32 -35.64
C HIS A 86 -39.61 -34.06 -35.53
N ARG A 87 -38.70 -34.98 -35.14
CA ARG A 87 -37.98 -36.07 -35.89
C ARG A 87 -37.03 -35.56 -37.04
N ALA A 88 -35.69 -35.52 -36.93
CA ALA A 88 -34.62 -36.57 -36.96
C ALA A 88 -34.36 -37.21 -38.37
N SER A 89 -33.18 -37.67 -38.85
CA SER A 89 -31.79 -37.83 -38.31
C SER A 89 -30.74 -38.18 -39.43
N ALA A 90 -29.42 -38.11 -39.13
CA ALA A 90 -28.24 -38.68 -39.88
C ALA A 90 -27.91 -38.12 -41.31
N GLY A 91 -26.71 -38.30 -41.92
CA GLY A 91 -25.38 -38.80 -41.49
C GLY A 91 -24.41 -39.18 -42.66
N SER A 92 -23.11 -39.44 -42.36
CA SER A 92 -22.08 -40.11 -43.21
C SER A 92 -21.13 -39.28 -44.15
N CYS A 93 -20.20 -39.98 -44.85
CA CYS A 93 -18.83 -39.55 -45.20
C CYS A 93 -18.49 -39.12 -46.66
N SER A 94 -17.47 -38.23 -46.75
CA SER A 94 -16.31 -38.21 -47.68
C SER A 94 -16.39 -38.03 -49.22
N THR A 95 -15.21 -37.68 -49.78
CA THR A 95 -14.65 -37.99 -51.14
C THR A 95 -14.72 -36.98 -52.34
N THR A 96 -13.73 -36.07 -52.37
CA THR A 96 -12.78 -35.76 -53.49
C THR A 96 -13.14 -34.99 -54.79
N GLN A 97 -12.12 -34.24 -55.29
CA GLN A 97 -11.89 -33.67 -56.65
C GLN A 97 -12.79 -32.48 -57.06
N LYS A 98 -12.37 -31.50 -57.91
CA LYS A 98 -11.18 -31.25 -58.77
C LYS A 98 -11.05 -29.70 -58.97
N LYS A 99 -10.07 -29.02 -59.61
CA LYS A 99 -8.84 -29.31 -60.41
C LYS A 99 -7.88 -28.08 -60.29
N VAL A 100 -6.66 -28.11 -60.86
CA VAL A 100 -5.67 -27.00 -60.97
C VAL A 100 -5.25 -26.79 -62.45
N PRO A 101 -4.70 -25.63 -62.87
CA PRO A 101 -3.35 -25.61 -63.47
C PRO A 101 -2.46 -24.51 -62.82
N ASP A 102 -1.18 -24.74 -62.44
CA ASP A 102 0.03 -25.11 -63.21
C ASP A 102 0.68 -23.91 -63.93
N ALA A 103 1.99 -23.63 -63.86
CA ALA A 103 3.14 -24.16 -63.07
C ALA A 103 4.16 -22.98 -62.87
N LYS A 104 5.49 -23.05 -62.60
CA LYS A 104 6.59 -24.06 -62.47
C LYS A 104 7.71 -23.30 -61.68
N ALA A 105 8.50 -23.82 -60.72
CA ALA A 105 9.52 -24.89 -60.73
C ALA A 105 10.62 -24.70 -61.81
N ALA A 106 11.94 -24.77 -61.55
CA ALA A 106 12.73 -25.04 -60.31
C ALA A 106 14.07 -24.22 -60.38
N ALA A 107 15.18 -24.41 -59.63
CA ALA A 107 15.68 -25.50 -58.76
C ALA A 107 16.80 -24.99 -57.77
N SER A 108 17.55 -25.94 -57.17
CA SER A 108 18.72 -25.77 -56.26
C SER A 108 19.88 -26.69 -56.77
N PRO A 109 21.05 -26.91 -56.10
CA PRO A 109 21.62 -26.30 -54.87
C PRO A 109 23.14 -25.91 -54.94
N ALA A 110 23.65 -25.22 -53.92
CA ALA A 110 25.10 -25.22 -53.56
C ALA A 110 25.35 -24.81 -52.09
N ARG A 111 26.44 -25.31 -51.49
CA ARG A 111 26.92 -25.07 -50.10
C ARG A 111 28.39 -25.54 -50.00
N PRO A 112 29.14 -25.26 -48.92
CA PRO A 112 29.27 -24.05 -48.10
C PRO A 112 30.68 -23.41 -48.28
N ASN A 113 31.07 -22.45 -47.45
CA ASN A 113 32.46 -22.44 -46.95
C ASN A 113 32.53 -21.95 -45.49
N ILE A 114 33.53 -22.42 -44.76
CA ILE A 114 33.81 -22.10 -43.35
C ILE A 114 35.31 -21.80 -43.26
N LYS A 115 35.69 -20.73 -42.56
CA LYS A 115 36.98 -20.66 -41.89
C LYS A 115 36.80 -20.27 -40.43
N ALA A 116 37.45 -21.03 -39.56
CA ALA A 116 37.56 -20.83 -38.13
C ALA A 116 39.05 -20.73 -37.77
N ALA A 117 39.35 -20.78 -36.46
CA ALA A 117 40.69 -20.75 -35.85
C ALA A 117 41.44 -19.39 -35.91
N ALA A 118 42.20 -19.00 -34.88
CA ALA A 118 42.24 -19.48 -33.49
C ALA A 118 42.97 -18.47 -32.58
N SER A 119 42.70 -18.54 -31.27
CA SER A 119 43.65 -18.11 -30.22
C SER A 119 44.64 -19.25 -29.96
N PRO A 120 45.89 -18.99 -29.52
CA PRO A 120 46.13 -18.99 -28.07
C PRO A 120 47.28 -18.08 -27.56
N ALA A 121 47.42 -18.06 -26.23
CA ALA A 121 48.66 -17.89 -25.45
C ALA A 121 49.38 -16.51 -25.35
N ARG A 122 49.40 -15.99 -24.11
CA ARG A 122 50.55 -15.29 -23.47
C ARG A 122 51.65 -16.33 -23.09
N PRO A 123 52.87 -15.98 -22.60
CA PRO A 123 53.36 -14.69 -22.07
C PRO A 123 54.68 -14.21 -22.75
N ASN A 124 55.32 -13.06 -22.42
CA ASN A 124 56.17 -12.86 -21.23
C ASN A 124 56.66 -11.39 -21.06
N ILE A 125 57.43 -11.15 -19.99
CA ILE A 125 57.95 -9.88 -19.46
C ILE A 125 59.10 -9.28 -20.29
N LYS A 126 59.13 -7.95 -20.43
CA LYS A 126 60.36 -7.13 -20.26
C LYS A 126 60.01 -5.70 -19.85
N ALA A 127 60.92 -5.06 -19.13
CA ALA A 127 60.72 -3.76 -18.49
C ALA A 127 61.39 -2.61 -19.25
N ALA A 128 60.81 -1.41 -19.11
CA ALA A 128 61.44 -0.11 -19.32
C ALA A 128 60.96 0.82 -18.19
N ALA A 129 61.79 1.74 -17.73
CA ALA A 129 61.58 2.43 -16.46
C ALA A 129 61.70 3.96 -16.57
N SER A 130 60.93 4.65 -15.70
CA SER A 130 61.13 6.04 -15.28
C SER A 130 60.86 7.15 -16.33
N PRO A 131 60.66 8.41 -15.90
CA PRO A 131 59.78 8.80 -14.78
C PRO A 131 58.91 10.03 -15.09
N THR A 132 57.70 10.09 -14.53
CA THR A 132 56.92 11.35 -14.45
C THR A 132 56.28 11.50 -13.07
N ARG A 133 56.42 12.70 -12.48
CA ARG A 133 55.84 13.05 -11.18
C ARG A 133 54.32 13.12 -11.28
N SER A 134 53.60 12.46 -10.37
CA SER A 134 52.19 12.71 -10.09
C SER A 134 52.04 13.28 -8.68
N ASN A 135 51.42 14.46 -8.58
CA ASN A 135 51.01 14.99 -7.29
C ASN A 135 49.81 14.18 -6.77
N PRO A 136 49.72 13.87 -5.45
CA PRO A 136 48.54 13.21 -4.90
C PRO A 136 47.33 14.14 -4.96
N CYS A 137 46.37 13.82 -5.81
CA CYS A 137 45.05 14.46 -5.80
C CYS A 137 44.28 14.00 -4.54
N PRO A 138 43.70 14.89 -3.72
CA PRO A 138 42.94 14.48 -2.54
C PRO A 138 41.76 13.59 -2.92
N GLN A 139 41.70 12.37 -2.38
CA GLN A 139 40.55 11.51 -2.54
C GLN A 139 39.34 12.12 -1.82
N LYS A 140 38.38 12.63 -2.60
CA LYS A 140 37.10 13.11 -2.08
C LYS A 140 36.33 11.92 -1.51
N GLN A 141 36.20 11.87 -0.19
CA GLN A 141 35.48 10.82 0.54
C GLN A 141 34.04 10.67 0.01
N GLN A 142 33.52 9.45 -0.04
CA GLN A 142 32.14 9.21 -0.44
C GLN A 142 31.17 9.59 0.69
N PRO A 143 30.04 10.28 0.44
CA PRO A 143 29.19 10.82 1.51
C PRO A 143 28.33 9.80 2.28
N GLY A 144 28.61 8.49 2.20
CA GLY A 144 27.70 7.45 2.66
C GLY A 144 27.55 7.36 4.18
N ASP A 145 28.67 7.36 4.91
CA ASP A 145 28.69 6.94 6.32
C ASP A 145 28.18 8.04 7.30
N ASP A 146 28.41 9.31 7.00
CA ASP A 146 28.05 10.44 7.87
C ASP A 146 26.53 10.66 7.98
N LEU A 147 25.79 10.34 6.90
CA LEU A 147 24.32 10.46 6.89
C LEU A 147 23.66 9.53 7.92
N SER A 148 24.28 8.39 8.23
CA SER A 148 23.82 7.48 9.29
C SER A 148 23.86 8.16 10.66
N GLY A 149 25.01 8.74 11.03
CA GLY A 149 25.22 9.41 12.32
C GLY A 149 24.50 10.76 12.46
N ALA A 150 24.25 11.46 11.34
CA ALA A 150 23.41 12.66 11.31
C ALA A 150 21.91 12.31 11.47
N CYS A 151 21.43 11.29 10.77
CA CYS A 151 20.02 10.88 10.81
C CYS A 151 19.62 10.24 12.15
N GLY A 152 20.49 9.41 12.73
CA GLY A 152 20.19 8.66 13.96
C GLY A 152 19.87 9.53 15.18
N ARG A 153 20.37 10.77 15.23
CA ARG A 153 20.18 11.70 16.36
C ARG A 153 18.79 12.32 16.48
N PHE A 154 17.97 12.28 15.43
CA PHE A 154 16.64 12.93 15.41
C PHE A 154 15.47 11.97 15.17
N LEU A 155 15.76 10.67 15.08
CA LEU A 155 14.79 9.59 15.09
C LEU A 155 14.88 8.87 16.45
N PRO A 156 13.82 8.18 16.91
CA PRO A 156 13.96 7.25 18.03
C PRO A 156 15.03 6.18 17.70
N PRO A 157 15.92 5.82 18.64
CA PRO A 157 16.81 4.68 18.50
C PRO A 157 16.00 3.44 18.11
N LEU A 158 16.42 2.78 17.03
CA LEU A 158 15.65 1.74 16.37
C LEU A 158 16.61 0.80 15.65
N GLU A 159 16.88 -0.37 16.22
CA GLU A 159 17.65 -1.40 15.55
C GLU A 159 16.79 -2.18 14.56
N SER A 160 17.44 -2.81 13.58
CA SER A 160 16.74 -3.47 12.47
C SER A 160 15.85 -4.65 12.92
N GLN A 161 16.09 -5.17 14.12
CA GLN A 161 15.29 -6.17 14.82
C GLN A 161 14.00 -5.61 15.46
N ASP A 162 13.95 -4.31 15.73
CA ASP A 162 12.84 -3.63 16.42
C ASP A 162 11.83 -3.01 15.43
N ILE A 163 12.24 -2.80 14.17
CA ILE A 163 11.37 -2.33 13.08
C ILE A 163 10.03 -3.11 12.99
N PRO A 164 9.96 -4.45 13.11
CA PRO A 164 8.70 -5.18 13.10
C PRO A 164 7.75 -4.82 14.26
N ARG A 165 8.29 -4.43 15.42
CA ARG A 165 7.48 -4.01 16.58
C ARG A 165 6.78 -2.68 16.34
N VAL A 166 7.42 -1.78 15.57
CA VAL A 166 6.82 -0.49 15.19
C VAL A 166 5.58 -0.71 14.34
N GLU A 167 5.58 -1.68 13.43
CA GLU A 167 4.39 -2.04 12.65
C GLU A 167 3.25 -2.45 13.60
N GLU A 168 3.49 -3.46 14.44
CA GLU A 168 2.50 -4.00 15.39
C GLU A 168 1.94 -2.93 16.33
N GLU A 169 2.79 -2.14 17.00
CA GLU A 169 2.32 -1.16 17.99
C GLU A 169 1.67 0.10 17.37
N THR A 170 1.76 0.27 16.04
CA THR A 170 1.12 1.38 15.31
C THR A 170 -0.06 0.96 14.43
N ARG A 171 -0.51 -0.31 14.52
CA ARG A 171 -1.77 -0.79 13.93
C ARG A 171 -2.96 0.07 14.38
N GLY A 172 -3.98 0.16 13.51
CA GLY A 172 -5.06 1.16 13.62
C GLY A 172 -4.69 2.54 13.06
N GLN A 173 -3.42 2.80 12.80
CA GLN A 173 -2.90 3.97 12.07
C GLN A 173 -3.45 5.31 12.61
N ARG A 174 -4.40 5.93 11.89
CA ARG A 174 -4.98 7.24 12.22
C ARG A 174 -5.68 7.32 13.58
N SER A 175 -6.07 6.20 14.18
CA SER A 175 -6.66 6.12 15.52
C SER A 175 -5.62 5.90 16.64
N ASN A 176 -4.36 5.60 16.29
CA ASN A 176 -3.31 5.22 17.22
C ASN A 176 -2.30 6.37 17.42
N PRO A 177 -2.14 6.95 18.64
CA PRO A 177 -1.18 8.02 18.88
C PRO A 177 0.27 7.67 18.50
N LYS A 178 0.72 6.44 18.75
CA LYS A 178 2.09 5.99 18.41
C LYS A 178 2.39 6.06 16.92
N TRP A 179 1.37 5.84 16.07
CA TRP A 179 1.52 5.97 14.63
C TRP A 179 1.92 7.39 14.23
N TYR A 180 1.36 8.41 14.89
CA TYR A 180 1.79 9.79 14.67
C TYR A 180 3.21 10.02 15.18
N GLU A 181 3.55 9.53 16.37
CA GLU A 181 4.89 9.66 16.98
C GLU A 181 5.98 9.05 16.09
N TRP A 182 5.81 7.81 15.62
CA TRP A 182 6.78 7.14 14.74
C TRP A 182 6.87 7.75 13.34
N ARG A 183 5.80 8.38 12.84
CA ARG A 183 5.84 9.14 11.56
C ARG A 183 6.54 10.48 11.66
N LYS A 184 6.69 11.05 12.87
CA LYS A 184 7.37 12.33 13.08
C LYS A 184 8.83 12.21 12.64
N ASN A 185 9.33 13.26 11.98
CA ASN A 185 10.67 13.34 11.40
C ASN A 185 10.94 12.29 10.31
N ARG A 186 9.92 11.61 9.74
CA ARG A 186 10.10 10.65 8.64
C ARG A 186 9.37 11.09 7.37
N ILE A 187 10.01 10.92 6.22
CA ILE A 187 9.37 11.09 4.91
C ILE A 187 8.42 9.91 4.72
N THR A 188 7.12 10.20 4.81
CA THR A 188 6.08 9.18 4.66
C THR A 188 5.68 9.00 3.19
N ALA A 189 5.26 7.80 2.81
CA ALA A 189 4.94 7.46 1.42
C ALA A 189 3.99 8.44 0.69
N SER A 190 2.96 8.97 1.37
CA SER A 190 2.03 9.96 0.81
C SER A 190 2.63 11.38 0.68
N MET A 191 3.78 11.65 1.30
CA MET A 191 4.59 12.86 1.10
C MET A 191 5.66 12.70 0.01
N ALA A 192 6.14 11.48 -0.23
CA ALA A 192 7.15 11.17 -1.25
C ALA A 192 6.88 11.80 -2.65
N PRO A 193 5.69 11.67 -3.28
CA PRO A 193 5.42 12.31 -4.58
C PRO A 193 5.54 13.84 -4.56
N ARG A 194 5.17 14.49 -3.44
CA ARG A 194 5.22 15.96 -3.30
C ARG A 194 6.67 16.44 -3.17
N ILE A 195 7.50 15.69 -2.46
CA ILE A 195 8.91 15.98 -2.25
C ILE A 195 9.71 15.69 -3.53
N ALA A 196 9.58 14.49 -4.10
CA ALA A 196 10.33 14.05 -5.28
C ALA A 196 10.04 14.88 -6.55
N ASN A 197 8.86 15.50 -6.66
CA ASN A 197 8.51 16.41 -7.77
C ASN A 197 8.68 17.90 -7.41
N SER A 198 9.18 18.23 -6.21
CA SER A 198 9.41 19.63 -5.81
C SER A 198 10.53 20.27 -6.64
N LYS A 199 10.46 21.59 -6.84
CA LYS A 199 11.55 22.35 -7.49
C LYS A 199 12.87 22.19 -6.74
N PHE A 200 12.83 22.09 -5.41
CA PHE A 200 13.99 21.92 -4.53
C PHE A 200 14.73 20.58 -4.76
N ALA A 201 13.99 19.48 -4.69
CA ALA A 201 14.54 18.13 -4.85
C ALA A 201 15.04 17.85 -6.27
N ASN A 202 14.57 18.63 -7.26
CA ASN A 202 15.03 18.56 -8.66
C ASN A 202 16.04 19.67 -9.02
N GLY A 203 16.65 20.34 -8.04
CA GLY A 203 17.72 21.33 -8.26
C GLY A 203 17.29 22.62 -8.97
N LYS A 204 16.00 22.92 -9.05
CA LYS A 204 15.44 24.11 -9.74
C LYS A 204 15.26 25.32 -8.83
N THR A 205 15.61 25.20 -7.54
CA THR A 205 15.72 26.29 -6.55
C THR A 205 16.24 25.75 -5.23
N ASP A 206 16.96 26.55 -4.47
CA ASP A 206 17.44 26.22 -3.11
C ASP A 206 16.40 26.58 -2.03
N LYS A 207 15.26 27.16 -2.43
CA LYS A 207 14.16 27.50 -1.52
C LYS A 207 13.40 26.24 -1.08
N VAL A 208 13.74 25.77 0.13
CA VAL A 208 13.06 24.67 0.82
C VAL A 208 11.53 24.89 0.87
N PRO A 209 10.71 23.93 0.40
CA PRO A 209 9.26 24.02 0.48
C PRO A 209 8.77 23.83 1.93
N GLN A 210 8.65 24.95 2.64
CA GLN A 210 8.31 25.03 4.07
C GLN A 210 7.03 24.27 4.46
N SER A 211 6.02 24.19 3.59
CA SER A 211 4.80 23.42 3.83
C SER A 211 4.99 21.90 3.75
N TYR A 212 6.04 21.42 3.08
CA TYR A 212 6.38 20.00 3.03
C TYR A 212 7.29 19.64 4.22
N LEU A 213 8.22 20.52 4.56
CA LEU A 213 9.07 20.39 5.76
C LEU A 213 8.20 20.30 7.02
N LYS A 214 7.25 21.23 7.19
CA LYS A 214 6.26 21.20 8.28
C LYS A 214 5.38 19.96 8.31
N ALA A 215 5.24 19.22 7.20
CA ALA A 215 4.47 17.97 7.12
C ALA A 215 5.32 16.70 7.31
N VAL A 216 6.64 16.84 7.50
CA VAL A 216 7.57 15.76 7.86
C VAL A 216 7.98 15.88 9.34
N VAL A 217 8.33 17.09 9.80
CA VAL A 217 8.78 17.33 11.19
C VAL A 217 7.65 17.44 12.21
N ASN A 218 6.41 17.58 11.74
CA ASN A 218 5.21 17.48 12.56
C ASN A 218 4.33 16.37 12.00
N SER A 219 3.87 15.48 12.88
CA SER A 219 2.92 14.42 12.57
C SER A 219 1.71 14.64 13.47
N SER A 220 0.77 15.43 12.97
CA SER A 220 -0.43 15.84 13.71
C SER A 220 -1.67 15.60 12.84
N PRO A 221 -2.85 15.32 13.43
CA PRO A 221 -4.08 15.18 12.68
C PRO A 221 -4.33 16.39 11.77
N SER A 222 -4.49 16.15 10.47
CA SER A 222 -4.74 17.19 9.48
C SER A 222 -6.24 17.52 9.38
N VAL A 223 -6.56 18.71 8.84
CA VAL A 223 -7.94 19.13 8.59
C VAL A 223 -8.64 18.12 7.67
N GLN A 224 -9.65 17.43 8.20
CA GLN A 224 -10.37 16.37 7.49
C GLN A 224 -11.33 16.98 6.44
N THR A 225 -10.96 16.86 5.16
CA THR A 225 -11.81 17.31 4.05
C THR A 225 -12.98 16.35 3.77
N ARG A 226 -14.05 16.82 3.10
CA ARG A 226 -15.16 15.95 2.66
C ARG A 226 -14.71 14.76 1.81
N ALA A 227 -13.66 14.93 1.00
CA ALA A 227 -13.07 13.85 0.21
C ALA A 227 -12.31 12.82 1.07
N MET A 228 -11.63 13.27 2.14
CA MET A 228 -11.00 12.38 3.13
C MET A 228 -12.04 11.61 3.95
N SER A 229 -13.11 12.27 4.41
CA SER A 229 -14.24 11.59 5.07
C SER A 229 -14.88 10.53 4.18
N TRP A 230 -15.04 10.83 2.89
CA TRP A 230 -15.54 9.87 1.89
C TRP A 230 -14.59 8.68 1.70
N GLY A 231 -13.27 8.92 1.69
CA GLY A 231 -12.26 7.86 1.67
C GLY A 231 -12.47 6.88 2.82
N VAL A 232 -12.28 7.37 4.05
CA VAL A 232 -12.35 6.59 5.30
C VAL A 232 -13.68 5.85 5.47
N TYR A 233 -14.81 6.43 5.02
CA TYR A 233 -16.11 5.76 5.11
C TYR A 233 -16.26 4.55 4.17
N ASN A 234 -15.74 4.66 2.94
CA ASN A 234 -15.90 3.61 1.91
C ASN A 234 -14.73 2.62 1.87
N GLU A 235 -13.63 2.90 2.55
CA GLU A 235 -12.41 2.08 2.62
C GLU A 235 -12.70 0.61 2.97
N LYS A 236 -13.49 0.37 4.03
CA LYS A 236 -13.90 -0.99 4.43
C LYS A 236 -14.76 -1.71 3.37
N VAL A 237 -15.62 -0.99 2.65
CA VAL A 237 -16.45 -1.55 1.58
C VAL A 237 -15.59 -1.91 0.36
N ALA A 238 -14.60 -1.06 0.05
CA ALA A 238 -13.62 -1.30 -0.99
C ALA A 238 -12.72 -2.51 -0.70
N VAL A 239 -12.28 -2.68 0.56
CA VAL A 239 -11.53 -3.87 1.02
C VAL A 239 -12.38 -5.13 0.84
N GLN A 240 -13.63 -5.15 1.32
CA GLN A 240 -14.51 -6.31 1.19
C GLN A 240 -14.82 -6.68 -0.27
N ALA A 241 -15.00 -5.69 -1.15
CA ALA A 241 -15.16 -5.91 -2.58
C ALA A 241 -13.87 -6.45 -3.22
N TYR A 242 -12.70 -5.95 -2.80
CA TYR A 242 -11.40 -6.43 -3.23
C TYR A 242 -11.17 -7.90 -2.82
N GLU A 243 -11.45 -8.26 -1.56
CA GLU A 243 -11.27 -9.63 -1.05
C GLU A 243 -12.05 -10.65 -1.88
N GLN A 244 -13.31 -10.32 -2.21
CA GLN A 244 -14.15 -11.16 -3.08
C GLN A 244 -13.57 -11.31 -4.49
N LEU A 245 -13.22 -10.19 -5.14
CA LEU A 245 -12.65 -10.18 -6.49
C LEU A 245 -11.31 -10.92 -6.57
N LYS A 246 -10.41 -10.68 -5.59
CA LYS A 246 -9.10 -11.34 -5.54
C LYS A 246 -9.25 -12.83 -5.24
N SER A 247 -10.17 -13.22 -4.36
CA SER A 247 -10.43 -14.63 -4.06
C SER A 247 -10.91 -15.40 -5.28
N GLN A 248 -11.82 -14.80 -6.07
CA GLN A 248 -12.30 -15.36 -7.33
C GLN A 248 -11.16 -15.47 -8.36
N ALA A 249 -10.38 -14.40 -8.55
CA ALA A 249 -9.28 -14.37 -9.53
C ALA A 249 -8.11 -15.32 -9.20
N VAL A 250 -7.89 -15.64 -7.92
CA VAL A 250 -6.84 -16.57 -7.46
C VAL A 250 -7.38 -18.01 -7.29
N GLY A 251 -8.71 -18.20 -7.29
CA GLY A 251 -9.34 -19.50 -7.02
C GLY A 251 -9.19 -19.98 -5.57
N LYS A 252 -8.90 -19.08 -4.63
CA LYS A 252 -8.66 -19.37 -3.20
C LYS A 252 -9.10 -18.20 -2.31
N PRO A 253 -9.56 -18.43 -1.08
CA PRO A 253 -9.84 -17.36 -0.12
C PRO A 253 -8.63 -16.46 0.16
N VAL A 254 -8.81 -15.16 -0.07
CA VAL A 254 -7.87 -14.07 0.24
C VAL A 254 -8.53 -13.14 1.25
N GLN A 255 -7.75 -12.70 2.24
CA GLN A 255 -8.15 -11.71 3.24
C GLN A 255 -7.14 -10.55 3.28
N VAL A 256 -7.56 -9.40 3.80
CA VAL A 256 -6.70 -8.24 4.05
C VAL A 256 -6.53 -8.06 5.56
N GLU A 257 -5.29 -7.97 6.03
CA GLU A 257 -4.97 -7.70 7.43
C GLU A 257 -4.56 -6.24 7.64
N ASP A 258 -5.16 -5.59 8.64
CA ASP A 258 -4.78 -4.25 9.10
C ASP A 258 -3.29 -4.22 9.52
N CYS A 259 -2.58 -3.17 9.12
CA CYS A 259 -1.17 -2.96 9.45
C CYS A 259 -0.88 -1.52 9.90
N GLY A 260 0.24 -1.32 10.58
CA GLY A 260 0.68 -0.03 11.12
C GLY A 260 1.65 0.72 10.20
N LEU A 261 2.79 1.11 10.75
CA LEU A 261 3.86 1.84 10.09
C LEU A 261 5.09 0.96 9.90
N PHE A 262 5.45 0.75 8.64
CA PHE A 262 6.73 0.18 8.24
C PHE A 262 7.78 1.29 8.13
N ILE A 263 9.01 0.98 8.50
CA ILE A 263 10.18 1.86 8.38
C ILE A 263 11.20 1.15 7.49
N ASP A 264 11.73 1.85 6.50
CA ASP A 264 12.78 1.33 5.61
C ASP A 264 14.02 0.96 6.45
N ARG A 265 14.54 -0.26 6.22
CA ARG A 265 15.60 -0.86 7.06
C ARG A 265 16.92 -0.09 6.98
N ASP A 266 17.26 0.38 5.78
CA ASP A 266 18.51 1.08 5.51
C ASP A 266 18.32 2.59 5.71
N LYS A 267 17.20 3.10 5.20
CA LYS A 267 16.85 4.52 5.19
C LYS A 267 15.78 4.76 6.24
N LYS A 268 16.14 4.60 7.52
CA LYS A 268 15.23 4.72 8.68
C LYS A 268 14.42 6.04 8.75
N TRP A 269 14.77 7.03 7.92
CA TRP A 269 14.04 8.28 7.67
C TRP A 269 12.85 8.16 6.67
N ILE A 270 12.68 7.05 5.97
CA ILE A 270 11.52 6.71 5.14
C ILE A 270 10.56 5.83 5.94
N ALA A 271 9.26 6.09 5.83
CA ALA A 271 8.23 5.25 6.41
C ALA A 271 6.98 5.13 5.53
N ALA A 272 6.24 4.03 5.69
CA ALA A 272 5.04 3.77 4.93
C ALA A 272 3.96 3.10 5.79
N SER A 273 2.72 3.50 5.56
CA SER A 273 1.56 2.68 5.89
C SER A 273 0.85 2.40 4.57
N PRO A 274 0.75 1.14 4.14
CA PRO A 274 -0.25 0.72 3.16
C PRO A 274 -1.62 0.62 3.84
N ASP A 275 -2.67 0.48 3.04
CA ASP A 275 -4.05 0.35 3.54
C ASP A 275 -4.35 -1.10 3.98
N GLY A 276 -3.42 -2.04 3.78
CA GLY A 276 -3.46 -3.40 4.35
C GLY A 276 -2.38 -4.36 3.81
N ILE A 277 -2.27 -5.55 4.40
CA ILE A 277 -1.46 -6.67 3.88
C ILE A 277 -2.40 -7.73 3.30
N ILE A 278 -2.21 -8.10 2.03
CA ILE A 278 -2.98 -9.15 1.36
C ILE A 278 -2.43 -10.51 1.81
N LYS A 279 -3.28 -11.42 2.31
CA LYS A 279 -2.90 -12.78 2.73
C LYS A 279 -3.80 -13.87 2.13
N GLU A 280 -3.21 -15.00 1.78
CA GLU A 280 -3.95 -16.25 1.52
C GLU A 280 -4.53 -16.77 2.85
N ALA A 281 -5.85 -16.75 3.00
CA ALA A 281 -6.49 -16.95 4.31
C ALA A 281 -6.26 -18.36 4.90
N ALA A 282 -6.05 -19.37 4.04
CA ALA A 282 -5.79 -20.74 4.46
C ALA A 282 -4.35 -21.00 4.97
N THR A 283 -3.39 -20.11 4.66
CA THR A 283 -1.96 -20.32 4.96
C THR A 283 -1.34 -19.17 5.74
N GLY A 284 -2.02 -18.02 5.84
CA GLY A 284 -1.48 -16.76 6.35
C GLY A 284 -0.39 -16.14 5.46
N LYS A 285 -0.08 -16.74 4.30
CA LYS A 285 1.00 -16.29 3.41
C LYS A 285 0.68 -14.91 2.85
N ALA A 286 1.56 -13.95 3.11
CA ALA A 286 1.47 -12.62 2.50
C ALA A 286 1.70 -12.67 0.98
N LEU A 287 0.84 -11.98 0.23
CA LEU A 287 0.81 -11.97 -1.24
C LEU A 287 1.21 -10.61 -1.84
N GLY A 288 1.07 -9.53 -1.07
CA GLY A 288 1.31 -8.16 -1.51
C GLY A 288 0.80 -7.14 -0.48
N LEU A 289 1.01 -5.85 -0.76
CA LEU A 289 0.34 -4.76 -0.05
C LEU A 289 -0.98 -4.39 -0.72
N LEU A 290 -1.89 -3.75 0.03
CA LEU A 290 -3.08 -3.10 -0.52
C LEU A 290 -2.94 -1.57 -0.43
N GLU A 291 -3.38 -0.86 -1.46
CA GLU A 291 -3.52 0.60 -1.49
C GLU A 291 -4.89 0.94 -2.09
N VAL A 292 -5.83 1.44 -1.29
CA VAL A 292 -7.25 1.64 -1.61
C VAL A 292 -7.55 3.11 -1.81
N LYS A 293 -8.20 3.48 -2.92
CA LYS A 293 -8.64 4.87 -3.16
C LYS A 293 -10.09 4.93 -3.59
N CYS A 294 -10.88 5.69 -2.84
CA CYS A 294 -12.30 5.95 -3.09
C CYS A 294 -12.47 7.39 -3.63
N PRO A 295 -12.33 7.66 -4.94
CA PRO A 295 -12.25 9.01 -5.49
C PRO A 295 -13.59 9.76 -5.44
N TYR A 296 -13.76 10.67 -4.48
CA TYR A 296 -15.01 11.44 -4.30
C TYR A 296 -15.50 12.16 -5.59
N LYS A 297 -14.59 12.65 -6.45
CA LYS A 297 -14.90 13.28 -7.75
C LYS A 297 -15.60 12.32 -8.72
N HIS A 298 -15.24 11.03 -8.68
CA HIS A 298 -15.67 10.00 -9.64
C HIS A 298 -16.63 8.96 -9.03
N ARG A 299 -16.96 9.06 -7.74
CA ARG A 299 -17.72 8.06 -6.95
C ARG A 299 -18.98 7.46 -7.60
N ASN A 300 -19.67 8.18 -8.50
CA ASN A 300 -20.89 7.70 -9.17
C ASN A 300 -20.69 7.29 -10.64
N ARG A 301 -19.46 7.33 -11.15
CA ARG A 301 -19.06 6.93 -12.51
C ARG A 301 -18.42 5.54 -12.50
N THR A 302 -18.29 4.90 -13.66
CA THR A 302 -17.36 3.77 -13.80
C THR A 302 -15.91 4.27 -13.72
N VAL A 303 -14.97 3.36 -13.48
CA VAL A 303 -13.53 3.63 -13.55
C VAL A 303 -13.13 3.91 -15.01
N ARG A 304 -13.75 3.25 -15.99
CA ARG A 304 -13.58 3.55 -17.43
C ARG A 304 -14.00 4.99 -17.77
N ASP A 305 -15.14 5.47 -17.27
CA ASP A 305 -15.58 6.87 -17.41
C ASP A 305 -14.64 7.86 -16.70
N ALA A 306 -13.99 7.42 -15.63
CA ALA A 306 -13.05 8.23 -14.86
C ALA A 306 -11.68 8.33 -15.55
N CYS A 307 -11.24 7.30 -16.30
CA CYS A 307 -10.04 7.34 -17.13
C CYS A 307 -10.04 8.44 -18.21
N ASN A 308 -11.23 8.93 -18.61
CA ASN A 308 -11.37 10.09 -19.51
C ASN A 308 -10.96 11.42 -18.86
N ASP A 309 -10.79 11.46 -17.54
CA ASP A 309 -10.29 12.62 -16.82
C ASP A 309 -8.76 12.55 -16.72
N LYS A 310 -8.09 13.56 -17.29
CA LYS A 310 -6.62 13.63 -17.31
C LYS A 310 -6.02 13.53 -15.89
N ASP A 311 -6.70 14.08 -14.88
CA ASP A 311 -6.23 14.18 -13.50
C ASP A 311 -6.57 12.91 -12.67
N PHE A 312 -7.28 11.94 -13.26
CA PHE A 312 -7.57 10.65 -12.62
C PHE A 312 -6.32 9.75 -12.57
N CYS A 313 -6.20 8.90 -11.56
CA CYS A 313 -4.99 8.12 -11.32
C CYS A 313 -4.78 6.95 -12.30
N LEU A 314 -5.85 6.35 -12.82
CA LEU A 314 -5.77 5.23 -13.76
C LEU A 314 -5.90 5.69 -15.21
N LYS A 315 -5.45 4.83 -16.13
CA LYS A 315 -5.72 4.86 -17.56
C LYS A 315 -6.20 3.48 -18.03
N MET A 316 -6.84 3.42 -19.19
CA MET A 316 -7.01 2.15 -19.91
C MET A 316 -5.65 1.60 -20.36
N ASP A 317 -5.51 0.28 -20.38
CA ASP A 317 -4.37 -0.45 -20.91
C ASP A 317 -4.90 -1.72 -21.59
N GLY A 318 -5.21 -1.61 -22.89
CA GLY A 318 -6.11 -2.54 -23.58
C GLY A 318 -7.49 -2.54 -22.90
N ASP A 319 -8.01 -3.73 -22.61
CA ASP A 319 -9.25 -3.91 -21.83
C ASP A 319 -9.06 -3.81 -20.31
N SER A 320 -7.82 -3.68 -19.84
CA SER A 320 -7.46 -3.58 -18.42
C SER A 320 -7.24 -2.15 -17.95
N TYR A 321 -6.94 -1.96 -16.66
CA TYR A 321 -6.59 -0.67 -16.07
C TYR A 321 -5.13 -0.66 -15.59
N ALA A 322 -4.43 0.45 -15.83
CA ALA A 322 -3.07 0.67 -15.34
C ALA A 322 -2.94 1.99 -14.56
N LEU A 323 -2.13 1.98 -13.50
CA LEU A 323 -1.78 3.17 -12.73
C LEU A 323 -0.80 4.04 -13.55
N LYS A 324 -1.14 5.32 -13.75
CA LYS A 324 -0.29 6.29 -14.46
C LYS A 324 1.04 6.47 -13.70
N LYS A 325 2.19 6.14 -14.32
CA LYS A 325 3.53 6.22 -13.67
C LYS A 325 3.92 7.64 -13.22
N ASP A 326 3.39 8.64 -13.91
CA ASP A 326 3.53 10.07 -13.62
C ASP A 326 2.57 10.57 -12.53
N HIS A 327 1.56 9.79 -12.14
CA HIS A 327 0.61 10.17 -11.09
C HIS A 327 1.19 9.93 -9.69
N ALA A 328 0.90 10.85 -8.76
CA ALA A 328 1.45 10.86 -7.40
C ALA A 328 1.30 9.53 -6.63
N TYR A 329 0.20 8.81 -6.82
CA TYR A 329 -0.01 7.50 -6.20
C TYR A 329 0.98 6.43 -6.66
N PHE A 330 1.55 6.51 -7.88
CA PHE A 330 2.61 5.58 -8.29
C PHE A 330 3.85 5.76 -7.41
N THR A 331 4.29 7.02 -7.19
CA THR A 331 5.41 7.30 -6.27
C THR A 331 5.12 6.88 -4.82
N GLN A 332 3.88 7.02 -4.37
CA GLN A 332 3.46 6.54 -3.05
C GLN A 332 3.57 5.01 -2.94
N VAL A 333 3.03 4.27 -3.92
CA VAL A 333 3.10 2.80 -3.92
C VAL A 333 4.55 2.31 -4.02
N GLN A 334 5.38 2.92 -4.86
CA GLN A 334 6.82 2.56 -4.91
C GLN A 334 7.54 2.82 -3.57
N CYS A 335 7.16 3.86 -2.83
CA CYS A 335 7.67 4.13 -1.48
C CYS A 335 7.14 3.13 -0.43
N GLN A 336 5.88 2.67 -0.55
CA GLN A 336 5.32 1.60 0.28
C GLN A 336 6.05 0.27 0.04
N LEU A 337 6.31 -0.09 -1.22
CA LEU A 337 7.04 -1.30 -1.59
C LEU A 337 8.49 -1.27 -1.07
N ALA A 338 9.21 -0.16 -1.26
CA ALA A 338 10.55 0.03 -0.73
C ALA A 338 10.62 -0.10 0.80
N ALA A 339 9.79 0.65 1.53
CA ALA A 339 9.84 0.69 3.00
C ALA A 339 9.36 -0.60 3.68
N THR A 340 8.62 -1.46 2.98
CA THR A 340 8.11 -2.74 3.49
C THR A 340 8.94 -3.96 3.04
N GLY A 341 9.70 -3.84 1.94
CA GLY A 341 10.38 -4.95 1.29
C GLY A 341 9.46 -5.85 0.44
N PHE A 342 8.23 -5.43 0.14
CA PHE A 342 7.33 -6.17 -0.74
C PHE A 342 7.60 -5.86 -2.21
N GLN A 343 7.53 -6.88 -3.07
CA GLN A 343 7.77 -6.75 -4.52
C GLN A 343 6.54 -6.33 -5.32
N GLN A 344 5.34 -6.35 -4.73
CA GLN A 344 4.09 -5.95 -5.40
C GLN A 344 3.01 -5.48 -4.42
N ALA A 345 2.14 -4.60 -4.92
CA ALA A 345 0.90 -4.17 -4.28
C ALA A 345 -0.27 -4.28 -5.27
N ASP A 346 -1.49 -4.51 -4.79
CA ASP A 346 -2.69 -4.23 -5.56
C ASP A 346 -3.17 -2.81 -5.24
N PHE A 347 -3.17 -1.94 -6.25
CA PHE A 347 -3.75 -0.60 -6.17
C PHE A 347 -5.23 -0.70 -6.57
N VAL A 348 -6.12 -0.39 -5.62
CA VAL A 348 -7.57 -0.55 -5.75
C VAL A 348 -8.24 0.81 -5.91
N VAL A 349 -9.11 0.95 -6.91
CA VAL A 349 -9.98 2.12 -7.05
C VAL A 349 -11.43 1.70 -6.94
N HIS A 350 -12.11 2.18 -5.89
CA HIS A 350 -13.48 1.81 -5.57
C HIS A 350 -14.46 2.96 -5.81
N THR A 351 -15.55 2.65 -6.49
CA THR A 351 -16.65 3.57 -6.81
C THR A 351 -17.99 2.91 -6.45
N ASN A 352 -19.06 3.69 -6.39
CA ASN A 352 -20.44 3.20 -6.21
C ASN A 352 -20.98 2.47 -7.48
N LYS A 353 -20.09 2.05 -8.39
CA LYS A 353 -20.38 1.39 -9.67
C LYS A 353 -19.56 0.11 -9.84
N GLU A 354 -18.26 0.20 -9.60
CA GLU A 354 -17.32 -0.93 -9.69
C GLU A 354 -16.09 -0.75 -8.78
N THR A 355 -15.34 -1.84 -8.60
CA THR A 355 -14.02 -1.85 -7.96
C THR A 355 -12.98 -2.31 -8.97
N ALA A 356 -12.07 -1.43 -9.38
CA ALA A 356 -10.93 -1.79 -10.20
C ALA A 356 -9.74 -2.21 -9.33
N VAL A 357 -9.03 -3.27 -9.74
CA VAL A 357 -7.84 -3.80 -9.06
C VAL A 357 -6.68 -3.78 -10.04
N VAL A 358 -5.61 -3.06 -9.69
CA VAL A 358 -4.45 -2.82 -10.58
C VAL A 358 -3.17 -3.31 -9.89
N PRO A 359 -2.53 -4.39 -10.37
CA PRO A 359 -1.28 -4.87 -9.79
C PRO A 359 -0.12 -3.92 -10.13
N VAL A 360 0.57 -3.42 -9.10
CA VAL A 360 1.74 -2.55 -9.21
C VAL A 360 2.95 -3.29 -8.64
N LYS A 361 3.94 -3.57 -9.50
CA LYS A 361 5.22 -4.16 -9.11
C LYS A 361 6.21 -3.09 -8.66
N PHE A 362 7.18 -3.49 -7.84
CA PHE A 362 8.30 -2.61 -7.49
C PHE A 362 9.13 -2.29 -8.74
N ASP A 363 9.37 -0.99 -8.95
CA ASP A 363 10.07 -0.43 -10.10
C ASP A 363 11.40 0.15 -9.60
N SER A 364 12.44 -0.67 -9.61
CA SER A 364 13.75 -0.34 -9.01
C SER A 364 14.47 0.78 -9.76
N GLU A 365 14.24 0.95 -11.06
CA GLU A 365 14.78 2.07 -11.84
C GLU A 365 14.09 3.38 -11.43
N PHE A 366 12.76 3.40 -11.41
CA PHE A 366 11.99 4.55 -10.93
C PHE A 366 12.34 4.90 -9.47
N TRP A 367 12.49 3.90 -8.61
CA TRP A 367 12.86 4.12 -7.21
C TRP A 367 14.30 4.64 -7.07
N GLY A 368 15.25 4.12 -7.85
CA GLY A 368 16.62 4.64 -7.92
C GLY A 368 16.71 6.10 -8.37
N GLN A 369 15.79 6.54 -9.24
CA GLN A 369 15.65 7.96 -9.62
C GLN A 369 14.88 8.80 -8.58
N THR A 370 14.10 8.16 -7.70
CA THR A 370 13.24 8.82 -6.71
C THR A 370 13.95 9.03 -5.37
N VAL A 371 14.61 8.00 -4.84
CA VAL A 371 15.16 8.02 -3.48
C VAL A 371 16.22 9.11 -3.26
N PRO A 372 17.12 9.47 -4.22
CA PRO A 372 18.08 10.57 -4.02
C PRO A 372 17.39 11.94 -3.91
N LYS A 373 16.20 12.09 -4.49
CA LYS A 373 15.39 13.33 -4.40
C LYS A 373 14.73 13.46 -3.03
N LEU A 374 14.33 12.34 -2.43
CA LEU A 374 13.83 12.30 -1.05
C LEU A 374 14.97 12.50 -0.06
N GLU A 375 16.12 11.87 -0.32
CA GLU A 375 17.34 11.98 0.48
C GLU A 375 17.87 13.42 0.50
N LYS A 376 18.01 14.08 -0.65
CA LYS A 376 18.35 15.50 -0.75
C LYS A 376 17.44 16.37 0.12
N PHE A 377 16.14 16.12 0.08
CA PHE A 377 15.19 16.87 0.92
C PHE A 377 15.37 16.55 2.42
N TYR A 378 15.69 15.30 2.76
CA TYR A 378 15.96 14.94 4.15
C TYR A 378 17.23 15.61 4.69
N THR A 379 18.34 15.53 3.94
CA THR A 379 19.65 16.02 4.36
C THR A 379 19.78 17.53 4.32
N GLU A 380 19.23 18.21 3.32
CA GLU A 380 19.36 19.66 3.16
C GLU A 380 18.20 20.47 3.79
N ALA A 381 17.05 19.84 4.11
CA ALA A 381 15.91 20.55 4.71
C ALA A 381 15.43 20.00 6.05
N VAL A 382 15.38 18.68 6.23
CA VAL A 382 14.84 18.07 7.47
C VAL A 382 15.89 18.09 8.58
N ILE A 383 17.11 17.60 8.32
CA ILE A 383 18.18 17.55 9.34
C ILE A 383 18.55 18.96 9.87
N PRO A 384 18.79 20.00 9.04
CA PRO A 384 19.15 21.33 9.54
C PRO A 384 18.05 21.99 10.37
N HIS A 385 16.77 21.75 10.02
CA HIS A 385 15.63 22.24 10.78
C HIS A 385 15.50 21.57 12.16
N LEU A 386 15.89 20.30 12.27
CA LEU A 386 15.89 19.56 13.53
C LEU A 386 17.11 19.92 14.41
N GLN A 387 18.27 20.16 13.80
CA GLN A 387 19.45 20.71 14.46
C GLN A 387 19.18 22.10 15.07
N GLY A 388 18.64 23.04 14.28
CA GLY A 388 18.32 24.39 14.76
C GLY A 388 17.29 24.40 15.88
N LYS A 389 16.28 23.52 15.81
CA LYS A 389 15.31 23.34 16.91
C LYS A 389 15.95 22.78 18.18
N ALA A 390 16.94 21.89 18.07
CA ALA A 390 17.62 21.32 19.23
C ALA A 390 18.47 22.39 19.93
N GLY A 391 19.26 23.18 19.18
CA GLY A 391 20.08 24.28 19.71
C GLY A 391 19.26 25.26 20.55
N SER A 392 18.22 25.88 19.97
CA SER A 392 17.38 26.83 20.70
C SER A 392 16.50 26.23 21.80
N SER A 393 16.46 24.89 21.93
CA SER A 393 15.84 24.20 23.08
C SER A 393 16.82 23.83 24.19
N ALA A 394 18.13 23.96 23.94
CA ALA A 394 19.18 23.92 24.96
C ALA A 394 19.45 25.32 25.51
N GLU A 395 19.59 26.31 24.63
CA GLU A 395 19.76 27.73 24.99
C GLU A 395 18.64 28.18 25.96
N ALA A 396 17.37 27.94 25.59
CA ALA A 396 16.19 28.23 26.44
C ALA A 396 15.97 27.25 27.61
N ARG A 397 17.05 26.67 28.15
CA ARG A 397 17.12 25.89 29.40
C ARG A 397 18.33 26.25 30.28
N GLU A 398 19.22 27.10 29.78
CA GLU A 398 20.36 27.66 30.52
C GLU A 398 20.09 29.11 30.96
N GLU A 399 18.93 29.65 30.58
CA GLU A 399 18.28 30.90 31.04
C GLU A 399 17.04 30.60 31.91
#